data_AF-A0A1H4MWG4-F1
#
_entry.id   AF-A0A1H4MWG4-F1
#
_cell.length_a   1.000
_cell.length_b   1.000
_cell.length_c   1.000
_cell.angle_alpha   90.00
_cell.angle_beta   90.00
_cell.angle_gamma   90.00
#
_symmetry.space_group_name_H-M   'P 1'
#
loop_
_entity.id
_entity.type
_entity.pdbx_description
1 polymer ?
#
loop_
_entity_poly.entity_id
_entity_poly.type
_entity_poly.pdbx_seq_one_letter_code
_entity_poly.pdbx_strand_id
1 'polypeptide(L)'
;MKNLLPFIISFFLPGVGQFVLKAYRKGGIILFTYLVSTYLILNLDFLNLIPFWFPHIIIMIWAIFDIYDRIEECDGKKIANRYLAFSLLIVMILFPLTLSLFITGLFRGAEFVAYEYLNEDRTKTEMNEISTELSLYKNYYGVFPKNYEAFISQKPIWGSWKADSWKNLYKYELIDSVNYKLTSAGKDGIYLNEDDIIRKNKKTKYSKTPTLN
;
A
#
# COMPACT_ATOMS: atom_id res chain seq x y z
N MET A 1 33.77 24.05 16.72
CA MET A 1 33.68 23.11 15.57
C MET A 1 32.69 23.67 14.56
N LYS A 2 33.10 23.96 13.31
CA LYS A 2 32.25 24.71 12.37
C LYS A 2 31.33 23.80 11.53
N ASN A 3 30.33 23.15 12.12
CA ASN A 3 29.41 22.31 11.34
C ASN A 3 27.98 22.28 11.89
N LEU A 4 27.00 22.44 10.99
CA LEU A 4 25.54 22.33 11.23
C LEU A 4 25.08 20.87 11.36
N LEU A 5 25.89 19.93 10.86
CA LEU A 5 25.59 18.51 10.75
C LEU A 5 25.06 17.87 12.04
N PRO A 6 25.59 18.16 13.25
CA PRO A 6 25.08 17.57 14.48
C PRO A 6 23.58 17.82 14.69
N PHE A 7 23.11 19.04 14.43
CA PHE A 7 21.68 19.38 14.57
C PHE A 7 20.83 18.70 13.51
N ILE A 8 21.26 18.72 12.25
CA ILE A 8 20.51 18.13 11.13
C ILE A 8 20.34 16.62 11.36
N ILE A 9 21.42 15.91 11.70
CA ILE A 9 21.37 14.47 11.94
C ILE A 9 20.51 14.14 13.15
N SER A 10 20.64 14.87 14.26
CA SER A 10 19.85 14.60 15.47
C SER A 10 18.35 14.87 15.32
N PHE A 11 17.94 15.59 14.28
CA PHE A 11 16.52 15.73 13.95
C PHE A 11 15.92 14.42 13.41
N PHE A 12 16.67 13.69 12.58
CA PHE A 12 16.21 12.42 12.00
C PHE A 12 16.57 11.21 12.87
N LEU A 13 17.68 11.29 13.60
CA LEU A 13 18.20 10.20 14.41
C LEU A 13 18.84 10.76 15.70
N PRO A 14 18.01 11.01 16.75
CA PRO A 14 18.46 11.54 18.03
C PRO A 14 19.63 10.73 18.61
N GLY A 15 20.67 11.42 19.08
CA GLY A 15 21.86 10.82 19.67
C GLY A 15 23.04 10.64 18.70
N VAL A 16 22.82 10.60 17.39
CA VAL A 16 23.91 10.48 16.41
C VAL A 16 24.65 11.80 16.19
N GLY A 17 23.97 12.95 16.28
CA GLY A 17 24.64 14.25 16.23
C GLY A 17 25.67 14.45 17.35
N GLN A 18 25.43 13.86 18.53
CA GLN A 18 26.39 13.83 19.63
C GLN A 18 27.67 13.06 19.28
N PHE A 19 27.60 12.02 18.43
CA PHE A 19 28.78 11.29 17.97
C PHE A 19 29.65 12.16 17.05
N VAL A 20 29.03 13.01 16.22
CA VAL A 20 29.75 14.01 15.42
C VAL A 20 30.52 14.98 16.32
N LEU A 21 29.98 15.29 17.51
CA LEU A 21 30.64 16.09 18.54
C LEU A 21 31.57 15.30 19.48
N LYS A 22 31.84 14.01 19.20
CA LYS A 22 32.65 13.12 20.05
C LYS A 22 32.09 12.92 21.47
N ALA A 23 30.80 13.16 21.68
CA ALA A 23 30.09 12.97 22.95
C ALA A 23 29.45 11.57 23.03
N TYR A 24 30.26 10.52 22.86
CA TYR A 24 29.77 9.14 22.66
C TYR A 24 28.91 8.60 23.79
N ARG A 25 29.24 8.88 25.06
CA ARG A 25 28.48 8.38 26.20
C ARG A 25 27.05 8.92 26.21
N LYS A 26 26.89 10.24 26.08
CA LYS A 26 25.58 10.89 26.05
C LYS A 26 24.80 10.55 24.78
N GLY A 27 25.48 10.59 23.62
CA GLY A 27 24.87 10.22 22.34
C GLY A 27 24.33 8.79 22.34
N GLY A 28 25.08 7.85 22.95
CA GLY A 28 24.67 6.46 23.07
C GLY A 28 23.43 6.29 23.95
N ILE A 29 23.35 7.02 25.07
CA ILE A 29 22.17 7.00 25.95
C ILE A 29 20.93 7.50 25.21
N ILE A 30 21.05 8.64 24.51
CA ILE A 30 19.94 9.25 23.76
C ILE A 30 19.49 8.33 22.64
N LEU A 31 20.42 7.79 21.85
CA LEU A 31 20.13 6.87 20.75
C LEU A 31 19.48 5.58 21.25
N PHE A 32 20.01 5.00 22.34
CA PHE A 32 19.44 3.80 22.94
C PHE A 32 18.01 4.05 23.44
N THR A 33 17.77 5.18 24.11
CA THR A 33 16.44 5.58 24.58
C THR A 33 15.47 5.74 23.41
N TYR A 34 15.92 6.36 22.32
CA TYR A 34 15.15 6.49 21.09
C TYR A 34 14.76 5.14 20.47
N LEU A 35 15.71 4.19 20.40
CA LEU A 35 15.45 2.84 19.88
C LEU A 35 14.49 2.06 20.77
N VAL A 36 14.64 2.12 22.09
CA VAL A 36 13.72 1.48 23.04
C VAL A 36 12.32 2.07 22.91
N SER A 37 12.19 3.39 22.82
CA SER A 37 10.91 4.07 22.60
C SER A 37 10.27 3.61 21.28
N THR A 38 11.05 3.53 20.21
CA THR A 38 10.58 3.08 18.90
C THR A 38 10.08 1.63 18.96
N TYR A 39 10.84 0.75 19.61
CA TYR A 39 10.46 -0.63 19.81
C TYR A 39 9.14 -0.74 20.60
N LEU A 40 8.97 0.03 21.68
CA LEU A 40 7.74 0.04 22.46
C LEU A 40 6.53 0.50 21.62
N ILE A 41 6.69 1.54 20.80
CA ILE A 41 5.62 1.99 19.89
C ILE A 41 5.22 0.90 18.90
N LEU A 42 6.20 0.23 18.28
CA LEU A 42 5.93 -0.79 17.27
C LEU A 42 5.22 -2.03 17.84
N ASN A 43 5.39 -2.31 19.14
CA ASN A 43 4.75 -3.43 19.81
C ASN A 43 3.40 -3.09 20.45
N LEU A 44 2.98 -1.82 20.44
CA LEU A 44 1.67 -1.36 20.92
C LEU A 44 0.77 -1.06 19.72
N ASP A 45 -0.50 -1.45 19.81
CA ASP A 45 -1.45 -1.38 18.69
C ASP A 45 -1.53 0.04 18.08
N PHE A 46 -1.06 0.15 16.84
CA PHE A 46 -0.81 1.41 16.11
C PHE A 46 -2.05 2.33 16.02
N LEU A 47 -3.25 1.75 16.09
CA LEU A 47 -4.52 2.47 15.88
C LEU A 47 -5.04 3.23 17.11
N ASN A 48 -4.45 3.04 18.30
CA ASN A 48 -5.03 3.58 19.54
C ASN A 48 -4.42 4.88 20.06
N LEU A 49 -3.34 5.44 19.49
CA LEU A 49 -2.57 6.44 20.23
C LEU A 49 -2.04 7.64 19.41
N ILE A 50 -2.88 8.65 19.30
CA ILE A 50 -2.45 10.05 19.09
C ILE A 50 -1.46 10.54 20.19
N PRO A 51 -1.42 10.04 21.45
CA PRO A 51 -0.42 10.46 22.44
C PRO A 51 0.89 9.64 22.50
N PHE A 52 1.15 8.62 21.65
CA PHE A 52 2.40 7.84 21.80
C PHE A 52 3.61 8.38 21.04
N TRP A 53 3.47 9.45 20.24
CA TRP A 53 4.60 10.06 19.53
C TRP A 53 5.36 11.09 20.40
N PHE A 54 4.78 11.50 21.53
CA PHE A 54 5.39 12.46 22.45
C PHE A 54 6.78 12.04 22.96
N PRO A 55 7.04 10.76 23.33
CA PRO A 55 8.38 10.32 23.71
C PRO A 55 9.44 10.59 22.63
N HIS A 56 9.15 10.33 21.35
CA HIS A 56 10.09 10.61 20.25
C HIS A 56 10.38 12.10 20.10
N ILE A 57 9.35 12.94 20.20
CA ILE A 57 9.50 14.39 20.17
C ILE A 57 10.34 14.88 21.36
N ILE A 58 10.07 14.38 22.56
CA ILE A 58 10.80 14.73 23.79
C ILE A 58 12.29 14.33 23.65
N ILE A 59 12.57 13.12 23.18
CA ILE A 59 13.94 12.62 22.99
C ILE A 59 14.67 13.44 21.91
N MET A 60 14.00 13.80 20.82
CA MET A 60 14.56 14.66 19.78
C MET A 60 14.89 16.06 20.32
N ILE A 61 13.95 16.68 21.05
CA ILE A 61 14.16 17.98 21.69
C ILE A 61 15.36 17.90 22.65
N TRP A 62 15.42 16.86 23.49
CA TRP A 62 16.54 16.64 24.41
C TRP A 62 17.88 16.52 23.66
N ALA A 63 17.90 15.77 22.56
CA ALA A 63 19.10 15.63 21.73
C ALA A 63 19.55 16.96 21.11
N ILE A 64 18.62 17.81 20.68
CA ILE A 64 18.91 19.12 20.10
C ILE A 64 19.45 20.07 21.17
N PHE A 65 18.85 20.10 22.36
CA PHE A 65 19.32 20.95 23.46
C PHE A 65 20.71 20.54 23.95
N ASP A 66 21.00 19.24 24.11
CA ASP A 66 22.34 18.78 24.52
C ASP A 66 23.42 19.16 23.48
N ILE A 67 23.09 19.14 22.18
CA ILE A 67 23.99 19.64 21.12
C ILE A 67 24.16 21.15 21.23
N TYR A 68 23.08 21.88 21.46
CA TYR A 68 23.09 23.33 21.59
C TYR A 68 23.98 23.78 22.75
N ASP A 69 23.78 23.23 23.95
CA ASP A 69 24.56 23.58 25.15
C ASP A 69 26.06 23.35 24.90
N ARG A 70 26.39 22.22 24.26
CA ARG A 70 27.79 21.86 23.97
C ARG A 70 28.46 22.80 22.96
N ILE A 71 27.71 23.25 21.95
CA ILE A 71 28.22 24.23 20.98
C ILE A 71 28.30 25.61 21.63
N GLU A 72 27.37 25.97 22.50
CA GLU A 72 27.42 27.22 23.27
C GLU A 72 28.66 27.28 24.17
N GLU A 73 28.99 26.19 24.87
CA GLU A 73 30.21 26.09 25.69
C GLU A 73 31.50 26.21 24.87
N CYS A 74 31.56 25.61 23.67
CA CYS A 74 32.78 25.56 22.86
C CYS A 74 32.99 26.77 21.95
N ASP A 75 31.93 27.21 21.26
CA ASP A 75 31.99 28.21 20.19
C ASP A 75 31.21 29.49 20.55
N GLY A 76 30.48 29.51 21.67
CA GLY A 76 29.73 30.67 22.16
C GLY A 76 28.29 30.76 21.63
N LYS A 77 27.44 31.39 22.43
CA LYS A 77 25.98 31.51 22.23
C LYS A 77 25.56 32.00 20.84
N LYS A 78 26.25 33.02 20.31
CA LYS A 78 25.93 33.61 18.99
C LYS A 78 26.09 32.59 17.86
N ILE A 79 27.11 31.73 17.95
CA ILE A 79 27.37 30.70 16.94
C ILE A 79 26.37 29.55 17.09
N ALA A 80 26.10 29.09 18.31
CA ALA A 80 25.12 28.05 18.60
C ALA A 80 23.72 28.40 18.05
N ASN A 81 23.23 29.61 18.33
CA ASN A 81 21.95 30.11 17.81
C ASN A 81 21.89 30.12 16.28
N ARG A 82 22.97 30.59 15.62
CA ARG A 82 23.04 30.61 14.17
C ARG A 82 22.97 29.19 13.60
N TYR A 83 23.66 28.23 14.22
CA TYR A 83 23.66 26.85 13.76
C TYR A 83 22.32 26.16 13.94
N LEU A 84 21.67 26.35 15.08
CA LEU A 84 20.32 25.85 15.31
C LEU A 84 19.34 26.41 14.27
N ALA A 85 19.32 27.73 14.07
CA ALA A 85 18.40 28.37 13.12
C ALA A 85 18.57 27.87 11.67
N PHE A 86 19.81 27.79 11.17
CA PHE A 86 20.05 27.27 9.82
C PHE A 86 19.71 25.79 9.69
N SER A 87 19.99 24.98 10.72
CA SER A 87 19.63 23.56 10.70
C SER A 87 18.12 23.35 10.65
N LEU A 88 17.35 24.14 11.41
CA LEU A 88 15.89 24.09 11.39
C LEU A 88 15.32 24.49 10.02
N LEU A 89 15.89 25.51 9.38
CA LEU A 89 15.49 25.91 8.02
C LEU A 89 15.74 24.77 7.02
N ILE A 90 16.91 24.14 7.07
CA ILE A 90 17.24 23.00 6.21
C ILE A 90 16.27 21.84 6.42
N VAL A 91 16.01 21.48 7.68
CA VAL A 91 15.08 20.41 8.04
C VAL A 91 13.66 20.71 7.56
N MET A 92 13.20 21.95 7.70
CA MET A 92 11.87 22.38 7.25
C MET A 92 11.67 22.17 5.74
N ILE A 93 12.73 22.27 4.94
CA ILE A 93 12.69 22.01 3.50
C ILE A 93 12.87 20.52 3.18
N LEU A 94 13.82 19.85 3.83
CA LEU A 94 14.15 18.45 3.54
C LEU A 94 13.04 17.49 3.98
N PHE A 95 12.42 17.72 5.14
CA PHE A 95 11.41 16.84 5.69
C PHE A 95 10.18 16.63 4.79
N PRO A 96 9.50 17.68 4.27
CA PRO A 96 8.37 17.47 3.37
C PRO A 96 8.78 16.81 2.05
N LEU A 97 9.98 17.11 1.55
CA LEU A 97 10.50 16.52 0.32
C LEU A 97 10.72 15.00 0.48
N THR A 98 11.40 14.57 1.54
CA THR A 98 11.65 13.14 1.79
C THR A 98 10.36 12.40 2.11
N LEU A 99 9.44 13.01 2.86
CA LEU A 99 8.14 12.45 3.17
C LEU A 99 7.30 12.25 1.89
N SER A 100 7.29 13.25 0.99
CA SER A 100 6.57 13.15 -0.28
C SER A 100 7.11 12.02 -1.16
N LEU A 101 8.43 11.90 -1.27
CA LEU A 101 9.07 10.81 -2.03
C LEU A 101 8.77 9.44 -1.42
N PHE A 102 8.82 9.32 -0.09
CA PHE A 102 8.53 8.09 0.61
C PHE A 102 7.08 7.63 0.41
N ILE A 103 6.12 8.55 0.60
CA ILE A 103 4.70 8.27 0.40
C ILE A 103 4.43 7.86 -1.06
N THR A 104 4.98 8.60 -2.02
CA THR A 104 4.84 8.28 -3.45
C THR A 104 5.41 6.90 -3.76
N GLY A 105 6.57 6.56 -3.19
CA GLY A 105 7.19 5.25 -3.32
C GLY A 105 6.31 4.12 -2.78
N LEU A 106 5.71 4.30 -1.59
CA LEU A 106 4.80 3.32 -1.01
C LEU A 106 3.57 3.08 -1.89
N PHE A 107 2.91 4.14 -2.36
CA PHE A 107 1.72 4.01 -3.20
C PHE A 107 2.03 3.35 -4.53
N ARG A 108 3.12 3.74 -5.21
CA ARG A 108 3.55 3.12 -6.47
C ARG A 108 3.96 1.67 -6.28
N GLY A 109 4.64 1.35 -5.18
CA GLY A 109 5.00 -0.03 -4.85
C GLY A 109 3.76 -0.90 -4.61
N ALA A 110 2.77 -0.40 -3.86
CA ALA A 110 1.52 -1.11 -3.62
C ALA A 110 0.71 -1.32 -4.90
N GLU A 111 0.64 -0.29 -5.76
CA GLU A 111 0.00 -0.35 -7.08
C GLU A 111 0.67 -1.42 -7.95
N PHE A 112 2.01 -1.45 -7.99
CA PHE A 112 2.77 -2.46 -8.74
C PHE A 112 2.47 -3.88 -8.26
N VAL A 113 2.50 -4.13 -6.94
CA VAL A 113 2.20 -5.47 -6.40
C VAL A 113 0.77 -5.90 -6.72
N ALA A 114 -0.20 -5.00 -6.59
CA ALA A 114 -1.58 -5.29 -6.93
C ALA A 114 -1.73 -5.63 -8.42
N TYR A 115 -1.14 -4.81 -9.29
CA TYR A 115 -1.18 -4.95 -10.74
C TYR A 115 -0.51 -6.24 -11.23
N GLU A 116 0.63 -6.62 -10.63
CA GLU A 116 1.43 -7.76 -11.06
C GLU A 116 0.91 -9.11 -10.51
N TYR A 117 0.54 -9.17 -9.23
CA TYR A 117 0.32 -10.45 -8.55
C TYR A 117 -1.12 -10.68 -8.11
N LEU A 118 -1.84 -9.64 -7.67
CA LEU A 118 -3.15 -9.82 -7.04
C LEU A 118 -4.31 -9.76 -8.03
N ASN A 119 -4.16 -9.00 -9.10
CA ASN A 119 -5.22 -8.76 -10.07
C ASN A 119 -5.62 -10.01 -10.86
N GLU A 120 -4.67 -10.91 -11.15
CA GLU A 120 -4.97 -12.16 -11.87
C GLU A 120 -5.85 -13.08 -11.04
N ASP A 121 -5.48 -13.33 -9.79
CA ASP A 121 -6.25 -14.19 -8.88
C ASP A 121 -7.63 -13.61 -8.57
N ARG A 122 -7.72 -12.29 -8.40
CA ARG A 122 -9.00 -11.57 -8.24
C ARG A 122 -9.89 -11.74 -9.48
N THR A 123 -9.32 -11.55 -10.67
CA THR A 123 -10.04 -11.73 -11.94
C THR A 123 -10.53 -13.17 -12.11
N LYS A 124 -9.68 -14.17 -11.84
CA LYS A 124 -10.09 -15.59 -11.87
C LYS A 124 -11.21 -15.91 -10.87
N THR A 125 -11.17 -15.30 -9.69
CA THR A 125 -12.20 -15.47 -8.65
C THR A 125 -13.51 -14.84 -9.09
N GLU A 126 -13.49 -13.60 -9.54
CA GLU A 126 -14.67 -12.89 -10.05
C GLU A 126 -15.30 -13.62 -11.24
N MET A 127 -14.49 -14.10 -12.19
CA MET A 127 -14.99 -14.91 -13.31
C MET A 127 -15.66 -16.22 -12.86
N ASN A 128 -15.28 -16.80 -11.72
CA ASN A 128 -15.96 -17.98 -11.17
C ASN A 128 -17.32 -17.61 -10.57
N GLU A 129 -17.43 -16.46 -9.90
CA GLU A 129 -18.68 -15.93 -9.38
C GLU A 129 -19.65 -15.62 -10.52
N ILE A 130 -19.18 -14.91 -11.56
CA ILE A 130 -19.93 -14.65 -12.78
C ILE A 130 -20.41 -15.96 -13.41
N SER A 131 -19.52 -16.97 -13.52
CA SER A 131 -19.89 -18.28 -14.06
C SER A 131 -20.96 -18.99 -13.23
N THR A 132 -20.94 -18.82 -11.91
CA THR A 132 -21.94 -19.42 -11.01
C THR A 132 -23.31 -18.78 -11.24
N GLU A 133 -23.37 -17.44 -11.28
CA GLU A 133 -24.62 -16.72 -11.52
C GLU A 133 -25.16 -16.91 -12.94
N LEU A 134 -24.30 -16.99 -13.96
CA LEU A 134 -24.71 -17.36 -15.32
C LEU A 134 -25.32 -18.77 -15.36
N SER A 135 -24.79 -19.70 -14.57
CA SER A 135 -25.34 -21.06 -14.46
C SER A 135 -26.71 -21.06 -13.76
N LEU A 136 -26.89 -20.25 -12.72
CA LEU A 136 -28.19 -20.06 -12.08
C LEU A 136 -29.21 -19.44 -13.04
N TYR A 137 -28.80 -18.43 -13.81
CA TYR A 137 -29.64 -17.82 -14.85
C TYR A 137 -30.10 -18.87 -15.86
N LYS A 138 -29.18 -19.70 -16.38
CA LYS A 138 -29.52 -20.79 -17.30
C LYS A 138 -30.46 -21.82 -16.67
N ASN A 139 -30.27 -22.16 -15.40
CA ASN A 139 -31.16 -23.11 -14.72
C ASN A 139 -32.60 -22.57 -14.60
N TYR A 140 -32.76 -21.26 -14.44
CA TYR A 140 -34.09 -20.63 -14.34
C TYR A 140 -34.75 -20.40 -15.71
N TYR A 141 -34.00 -19.91 -16.70
CA TYR A 141 -34.53 -19.53 -18.02
C TYR A 141 -34.30 -20.57 -19.13
N GLY A 142 -33.58 -21.66 -18.85
CA GLY A 142 -33.19 -22.70 -19.81
C GLY A 142 -32.06 -22.32 -20.76
N VAL A 143 -31.69 -21.03 -20.83
CA VAL A 143 -30.68 -20.49 -21.76
C VAL A 143 -29.78 -19.47 -21.07
N PHE A 144 -28.56 -19.30 -21.60
CA PHE A 144 -27.68 -18.20 -21.17
C PHE A 144 -28.15 -16.83 -21.70
N PRO A 145 -27.81 -15.72 -21.01
CA PRO A 145 -28.24 -14.39 -21.42
C PRO A 145 -27.60 -14.01 -22.76
N LYS A 146 -28.38 -13.38 -23.65
CA LYS A 146 -27.88 -12.86 -24.93
C LYS A 146 -27.06 -11.57 -24.77
N ASN A 147 -27.38 -10.78 -23.76
CA ASN A 147 -26.72 -9.52 -23.45
C ASN A 147 -26.15 -9.58 -22.02
N TYR A 148 -24.82 -9.56 -21.93
CA TYR A 148 -24.10 -9.60 -20.67
C TYR A 148 -24.29 -8.34 -19.83
N GLU A 149 -24.30 -7.15 -20.46
CA GLU A 149 -24.52 -5.89 -19.76
C GLU A 149 -25.92 -5.83 -19.12
N ALA A 150 -26.93 -6.33 -19.83
CA ALA A 150 -28.29 -6.45 -19.31
C ALA A 150 -28.37 -7.46 -18.15
N PHE A 151 -27.54 -8.52 -18.16
CA PHE A 151 -27.45 -9.48 -17.07
C PHE A 151 -26.83 -8.87 -15.81
N ILE A 152 -25.66 -8.23 -15.93
CA ILE A 152 -25.01 -7.59 -14.76
C ILE A 152 -25.81 -6.40 -14.22
N SER A 153 -26.59 -5.73 -15.06
CA SER A 153 -27.45 -4.61 -14.64
C SER A 153 -28.67 -5.02 -13.81
N GLN A 154 -28.96 -6.33 -13.68
CA GLN A 154 -30.07 -6.82 -12.84
C GLN A 154 -29.82 -6.62 -11.35
N LYS A 155 -28.56 -6.56 -10.92
CA LYS A 155 -28.19 -6.33 -9.52
C LYS A 155 -27.10 -5.25 -9.44
N PRO A 156 -27.30 -4.15 -8.70
CA PRO A 156 -26.30 -3.09 -8.57
C PRO A 156 -24.93 -3.57 -8.07
N ILE A 157 -24.90 -4.61 -7.23
CA ILE A 157 -23.66 -5.21 -6.71
C ILE A 157 -22.78 -5.83 -7.80
N TRP A 158 -23.32 -6.17 -8.97
CA TRP A 158 -22.58 -6.72 -10.11
C TRP A 158 -22.02 -5.64 -11.02
N GLY A 159 -22.13 -4.35 -10.67
CA GLY A 159 -21.57 -3.26 -11.45
C GLY A 159 -20.06 -3.38 -11.68
N SER A 160 -19.32 -4.00 -10.76
CA SER A 160 -17.89 -4.27 -10.93
C SER A 160 -17.60 -5.34 -11.99
N TRP A 161 -18.54 -6.26 -12.24
CA TRP A 161 -18.38 -7.36 -13.21
C TRP A 161 -18.36 -6.89 -14.67
N LYS A 162 -18.38 -5.57 -14.92
CA LYS A 162 -18.19 -5.01 -16.26
C LYS A 162 -16.73 -5.13 -16.73
N ALA A 163 -15.78 -5.07 -15.81
CA ALA A 163 -14.36 -5.05 -16.12
C ALA A 163 -13.56 -5.88 -15.12
N ASP A 164 -12.43 -6.40 -15.56
CA ASP A 164 -11.52 -7.15 -14.72
C ASP A 164 -10.74 -6.26 -13.73
N SER A 165 -9.82 -6.88 -12.99
CA SER A 165 -9.03 -6.18 -11.97
C SER A 165 -8.05 -5.15 -12.56
N TRP A 166 -7.76 -5.22 -13.86
CA TRP A 166 -6.97 -4.24 -14.62
C TRP A 166 -7.82 -3.18 -15.31
N LYS A 167 -9.14 -3.19 -15.08
CA LYS A 167 -10.13 -2.28 -15.68
C LYS A 167 -10.35 -2.52 -17.18
N ASN A 168 -9.93 -3.67 -17.70
CA ASN A 168 -10.26 -4.09 -19.06
C ASN A 168 -11.66 -4.69 -19.07
N LEU A 169 -12.48 -4.37 -20.08
CA LEU A 169 -13.84 -4.88 -20.16
C LEU A 169 -13.83 -6.41 -20.35
N TYR A 170 -14.80 -7.11 -19.74
CA TYR A 170 -14.97 -8.53 -20.09
C TYR A 170 -15.60 -8.69 -21.47
N LYS A 171 -15.06 -9.63 -22.25
CA LYS A 171 -15.65 -10.03 -23.52
C LYS A 171 -16.50 -11.28 -23.33
N TYR A 172 -17.82 -11.10 -23.39
CA TYR A 172 -18.79 -12.19 -23.35
C TYR A 172 -19.26 -12.55 -24.76
N GLU A 173 -19.12 -13.82 -25.12
CA GLU A 173 -19.56 -14.38 -26.40
C GLU A 173 -20.50 -15.55 -26.14
N LEU A 174 -21.75 -15.42 -26.56
CA LEU A 174 -22.70 -16.53 -26.57
C LEU A 174 -22.43 -17.38 -27.81
N ILE A 175 -22.01 -18.64 -27.62
CA ILE A 175 -21.69 -19.56 -28.72
C ILE A 175 -22.97 -20.23 -29.22
N ASP A 176 -23.78 -20.74 -28.30
CA ASP A 176 -25.11 -21.31 -28.54
C ASP A 176 -25.99 -21.12 -27.29
N SER A 177 -27.21 -21.66 -27.28
CA SER A 177 -28.14 -21.51 -26.14
C SER A 177 -27.63 -22.14 -24.84
N VAL A 178 -26.66 -23.06 -24.92
CA VAL A 178 -26.17 -23.88 -23.82
C VAL A 178 -24.69 -23.67 -23.51
N ASN A 179 -23.96 -22.85 -24.28
CA ASN A 179 -22.53 -22.58 -24.15
C ASN A 179 -22.20 -21.09 -24.32
N TYR A 180 -21.29 -20.60 -23.48
CA TYR A 180 -20.74 -19.24 -23.55
C TYR A 180 -19.23 -19.24 -23.35
N LYS A 181 -18.60 -18.14 -23.75
CA LYS A 181 -17.20 -17.81 -23.47
C LYS A 181 -17.14 -16.43 -22.82
N LEU A 182 -16.45 -16.34 -21.68
CA LEU A 182 -16.11 -15.11 -21.00
C LEU A 182 -14.60 -14.95 -21.04
N THR A 183 -14.11 -13.80 -21.50
CA THR A 183 -12.67 -13.52 -21.67
C THR A 183 -12.31 -12.22 -20.96
N SER A 184 -11.27 -12.24 -20.13
CA SER A 184 -10.55 -11.04 -19.70
C SER A 184 -9.31 -10.91 -20.58
N ALA A 185 -8.98 -9.68 -20.97
CA ALA A 185 -7.78 -9.34 -21.74
C ALA A 185 -6.48 -9.40 -20.90
N GLY A 186 -6.59 -9.84 -19.64
CA GLY A 186 -5.46 -9.94 -18.74
C GLY A 186 -4.81 -8.59 -18.46
N LYS A 187 -3.51 -8.64 -18.19
CA LYS A 187 -2.71 -7.50 -17.74
C LYS A 187 -2.44 -6.49 -18.86
N ASP A 188 -2.18 -6.97 -20.08
CA ASP A 188 -1.80 -6.13 -21.21
C ASP A 188 -3.00 -5.46 -21.92
N GLY A 189 -4.22 -5.92 -21.63
CA GLY A 189 -5.45 -5.33 -22.16
C GLY A 189 -5.70 -5.63 -23.63
N ILE A 190 -4.93 -6.55 -24.24
CA ILE A 190 -5.05 -6.95 -25.63
C ILE A 190 -5.73 -8.32 -25.67
N TYR A 191 -6.81 -8.44 -26.45
CA TYR A 191 -7.45 -9.74 -26.63
C TYR A 191 -6.71 -10.60 -27.65
N LEU A 192 -6.90 -11.92 -27.55
CA LEU A 192 -6.41 -12.97 -28.46
C LEU A 192 -4.90 -13.22 -28.35
N ASN A 193 -4.35 -13.09 -27.15
CA ASN A 193 -2.96 -13.38 -26.82
C ASN A 193 -2.87 -14.43 -25.69
N GLU A 194 -1.67 -14.61 -25.13
CA GLU A 194 -1.40 -15.55 -24.04
C GLU A 194 -1.85 -15.04 -22.65
N ASP A 195 -1.99 -13.72 -22.49
CA ASP A 195 -2.43 -13.07 -21.25
C ASP A 195 -3.95 -13.20 -21.02
N ASP A 196 -4.70 -13.57 -22.07
CA ASP A 196 -6.15 -13.78 -22.01
C ASP A 196 -6.55 -14.85 -20.98
N ILE A 197 -7.40 -14.46 -20.03
CA ILE A 197 -8.03 -15.39 -19.08
C ILE A 197 -9.40 -15.79 -19.63
N ILE A 198 -9.53 -17.04 -20.05
CA ILE A 198 -10.75 -17.56 -20.70
C ILE A 198 -11.50 -18.51 -19.77
N ARG A 199 -12.79 -18.22 -19.53
CA ARG A 199 -13.74 -19.15 -18.92
C ARG A 199 -14.80 -19.58 -19.94
N LYS A 200 -15.03 -20.89 -19.99
CA LYS A 200 -16.12 -21.52 -20.73
C LYS A 200 -16.95 -22.33 -19.75
N ASN A 201 -18.25 -22.42 -19.95
CA ASN A 201 -19.07 -23.32 -19.14
C ASN A 201 -18.58 -24.77 -19.34
N LYS A 202 -18.41 -25.51 -18.24
CA LYS A 202 -18.09 -26.94 -18.32
C LYS A 202 -19.29 -27.68 -18.90
N LYS A 203 -19.08 -28.53 -19.91
CA LYS A 203 -20.08 -29.53 -20.32
C LYS A 203 -20.37 -30.42 -19.11
N THR A 204 -21.51 -30.24 -18.46
CA THR A 204 -22.01 -31.20 -17.47
C THR A 204 -22.23 -32.53 -18.19
N LYS A 205 -21.44 -33.56 -17.85
CA LYS A 205 -21.77 -34.95 -18.19
C LYS A 205 -23.09 -35.27 -17.48
N TYR A 206 -24.16 -35.36 -18.29
CA TYR A 206 -25.50 -35.89 -18.03
C TYR A 206 -25.95 -36.09 -16.57
N SER A 207 -27.00 -35.33 -16.23
CA SER A 207 -28.04 -35.68 -15.26
C SER A 207 -28.38 -37.17 -15.30
N LYS A 208 -28.18 -37.89 -14.18
CA LYS A 208 -28.90 -39.14 -13.93
C LYS A 208 -30.29 -38.76 -13.44
N THR A 209 -31.28 -38.97 -14.29
CA THR A 209 -32.70 -39.00 -13.92
C THR A 209 -32.88 -40.01 -12.78
N PRO A 210 -33.53 -39.65 -11.66
CA PRO A 210 -33.96 -40.64 -10.68
C PRO A 210 -35.17 -41.37 -11.27
N THR A 211 -35.00 -42.67 -11.51
CA THR A 211 -36.11 -43.61 -11.72
C THR A 211 -36.94 -43.66 -10.44
N LEU A 212 -38.20 -43.27 -10.54
CA LEU A 212 -39.22 -43.57 -9.53
C LEU A 212 -39.40 -45.09 -9.45
N ASN A 213 -39.22 -45.63 -8.24
CA ASN A 213 -39.80 -46.90 -7.79
C ASN A 213 -40.69 -46.60 -6.59
#